data_AF-A0A3P9DRC7-F1
#
_entry.id   AF-A0A3P9DRC7-F1
#
_cell.length_a   1.000
_cell.length_b   1.000
_cell.length_c   1.000
_cell.angle_alpha   90.00
_cell.angle_beta   90.00
_cell.angle_gamma   90.00
#
_symmetry.space_group_name_H-M   'P 1'
#
loop_
_entity.id
_entity.type
_entity.pdbx_description
1 polymer ?
#
loop_
_entity_poly.entity_id
_entity_poly.type
_entity_poly.pdbx_seq_one_letter_code
_entity_poly.pdbx_strand_id
1 'polypeptide(L)'
;MRTYTHSQQSLVLGLLARMGYPLVILLCVGLLHQTTRAVHMDKLADQKICGDAECSYVLSMATVLDYFISPDCRFLNLRKGQVVYVYSKLIAAEGAGVFWSGSIYSERYVDQMGIIGYFPATVVKETQRFTENTVKIQTTDMDFYCD
;
A
#
# COMPACT_ATOMS: atom_id res chain seq x y z
N MET A 1 41.73 -18.93 15.29
CA MET A 1 40.26 -19.03 15.11
C MET A 1 39.89 -18.75 13.64
N ARG A 2 40.35 -19.60 12.71
CA ARG A 2 40.14 -19.45 11.24
C ARG A 2 39.99 -20.79 10.49
N THR A 3 39.74 -21.88 11.22
CA THR A 3 39.79 -23.25 10.67
C THR A 3 38.41 -23.92 10.58
N TYR A 4 37.34 -23.29 11.06
CA TYR A 4 35.99 -23.89 11.09
C TYR A 4 35.16 -23.65 9.82
N THR A 5 35.47 -22.59 9.06
CA THR A 5 34.67 -22.14 7.91
C THR A 5 34.94 -22.91 6.61
N HIS A 6 36.11 -23.53 6.44
CA HIS A 6 36.48 -24.24 5.21
C HIS A 6 35.91 -25.67 5.13
N SER A 7 35.68 -26.33 6.28
CA SER A 7 35.15 -27.71 6.31
C SER A 7 33.65 -27.77 5.97
N GLN A 8 32.89 -26.73 6.37
CA GLN A 8 31.45 -26.64 6.10
C GLN A 8 31.13 -26.39 4.61
N GLN A 9 31.96 -25.64 3.89
CA GLN A 9 31.80 -25.40 2.44
C GLN A 9 32.07 -26.66 1.59
N SER A 10 33.04 -27.49 1.95
CA SER A 10 33.36 -28.72 1.19
C SER A 10 32.30 -29.82 1.32
N LEU A 11 31.62 -29.90 2.48
CA LEU A 11 30.54 -30.87 2.70
C LEU A 11 29.29 -30.56 1.87
N VAL A 12 28.90 -29.28 1.78
CA VAL A 12 27.74 -28.83 0.98
C VAL A 12 27.98 -29.08 -0.52
N LEU A 13 29.20 -28.84 -1.01
CA LEU A 13 29.58 -29.06 -2.40
C LEU A 13 29.59 -30.56 -2.78
N GLY A 14 30.00 -31.44 -1.85
CA GLY A 14 29.97 -32.89 -2.03
C GLY A 14 28.56 -33.50 -2.00
N LEU A 15 27.64 -32.90 -1.24
CA LEU A 15 26.23 -33.30 -1.17
C LEU A 15 25.47 -32.93 -2.46
N LEU A 16 25.76 -31.78 -3.06
CA LEU A 16 25.16 -31.34 -4.33
C LEU A 16 25.64 -32.17 -5.53
N ALA A 17 26.89 -32.64 -5.53
CA ALA A 17 27.47 -33.44 -6.61
C ALA A 17 26.94 -34.90 -6.68
N ARG A 18 26.21 -35.36 -5.65
CA ARG A 18 25.58 -36.70 -5.60
C ARG A 18 24.12 -36.71 -6.03
N MET A 19 23.53 -35.55 -6.26
CA MET A 19 22.12 -35.40 -6.57
C MET A 19 21.98 -35.41 -8.08
N GLY A 20 21.19 -36.35 -8.62
CA GLY A 20 20.97 -36.42 -10.06
C GLY A 20 20.43 -35.08 -10.61
N TYR A 21 20.81 -34.73 -11.84
CA TYR A 21 20.32 -33.56 -12.57
C TYR A 21 18.83 -33.22 -12.34
N PRO A 22 17.87 -34.17 -12.33
CA PRO A 22 16.47 -33.83 -12.06
C PRO A 22 16.22 -33.26 -10.66
N LEU A 23 16.96 -33.70 -9.63
CA LEU A 23 16.81 -33.20 -8.26
C LEU A 23 17.37 -31.78 -8.11
N VAL A 24 18.47 -31.49 -8.81
CA VAL A 24 19.06 -30.14 -8.85
C VAL A 24 18.12 -29.18 -9.59
N ILE A 25 17.50 -29.61 -10.69
CA ILE A 25 16.50 -28.83 -11.42
C ILE A 25 15.28 -28.56 -10.55
N LEU A 26 14.73 -29.57 -9.85
CA LEU A 26 13.61 -29.40 -8.92
C LEU A 26 13.93 -28.43 -7.78
N LEU A 27 15.13 -28.49 -7.22
CA LEU A 27 15.61 -27.54 -6.22
C LEU A 27 15.68 -26.12 -6.78
N CYS A 28 16.23 -25.93 -7.98
CA CYS A 28 16.30 -24.63 -8.63
C CYS A 28 14.91 -24.06 -8.94
N VAL A 29 13.97 -24.88 -9.43
CA VAL A 29 12.58 -24.46 -9.69
C VAL A 29 11.85 -24.11 -8.39
N GLY A 30 12.07 -24.88 -7.32
CA GLY A 30 11.51 -24.60 -5.99
C GLY A 30 12.07 -23.33 -5.33
N LEU A 31 13.35 -23.02 -5.57
CA LEU A 31 13.98 -21.76 -5.16
C LEU A 31 13.47 -20.57 -5.98
N LEU A 32 13.24 -20.75 -7.29
CA LEU A 32 12.67 -19.72 -8.17
C LEU A 32 11.19 -19.46 -7.89
N HIS A 33 10.43 -20.44 -7.38
CA HIS A 33 9.01 -20.26 -7.00
C HIS A 33 8.80 -19.41 -5.74
N GLN A 34 9.85 -19.09 -4.97
CA GLN A 34 9.70 -18.31 -3.73
C GLN A 34 9.66 -16.79 -3.94
N THR A 35 9.81 -16.30 -5.19
CA THR A 35 9.99 -14.87 -5.45
C THR A 35 8.70 -14.07 -5.65
N THR A 36 7.52 -14.70 -5.62
CA THR A 36 6.24 -13.98 -5.68
C THR A 36 5.44 -14.20 -4.38
N ARG A 37 5.98 -13.72 -3.26
CA ARG A 37 5.09 -13.42 -2.13
C ARG A 37 4.47 -12.07 -2.43
N ALA A 38 3.31 -12.06 -3.08
CA ALA A 38 2.42 -10.91 -3.00
C ALA A 38 2.26 -10.60 -1.50
N VAL A 39 2.71 -9.43 -1.07
CA VAL A 39 2.61 -9.03 0.33
C VAL A 39 1.12 -8.79 0.57
N HIS A 40 0.44 -9.77 1.17
CA HIS A 40 -0.96 -9.61 1.55
C HIS A 40 -1.02 -8.58 2.67
N MET A 41 -1.45 -7.36 2.33
CA MET A 41 -1.60 -6.28 3.29
C MET A 41 -2.96 -6.37 3.98
N ASP A 42 -3.00 -6.14 5.29
CA ASP A 42 -4.26 -6.13 6.03
C ASP A 42 -5.16 -4.96 5.58
N LYS A 43 -6.48 -5.18 5.56
CA LYS A 43 -7.44 -4.11 5.26
C LYS A 43 -7.34 -2.99 6.29
N LEU A 44 -7.41 -1.74 5.82
CA LEU A 44 -7.47 -0.59 6.73
C LEU A 44 -8.87 -0.40 7.34
N ALA A 45 -9.90 -0.85 6.63
CA ALA A 45 -11.30 -0.83 7.06
C ALA A 45 -12.14 -1.80 6.21
N ASP A 46 -13.26 -2.27 6.75
CA ASP A 46 -14.22 -3.11 6.02
C ASP A 46 -15.16 -2.29 5.13
N GLN A 47 -15.40 -1.02 5.48
CA GLN A 47 -16.38 -0.17 4.79
C GLN A 47 -15.80 1.19 4.44
N LYS A 48 -16.30 1.77 3.35
CA LYS A 48 -15.97 3.12 2.88
C LYS A 48 -17.21 3.88 2.46
N ILE A 49 -17.12 5.20 2.57
CA ILE A 49 -18.12 6.15 2.08
C ILE A 49 -17.58 6.77 0.78
N CYS A 50 -18.39 6.75 -0.28
CA CYS A 50 -18.05 7.24 -1.62
C CYS A 50 -19.16 8.14 -2.18
N GLY A 51 -18.86 8.90 -3.25
CA GLY A 51 -19.86 9.73 -3.94
C GLY A 51 -20.85 8.92 -4.80
N ASP A 52 -20.44 7.72 -5.17
CA ASP A 52 -21.16 6.77 -6.02
C ASP A 52 -20.67 5.34 -5.73
N ALA A 53 -21.36 4.34 -6.31
CA ALA A 53 -21.06 2.92 -6.06
C ALA A 53 -19.68 2.48 -6.56
N GLU A 54 -19.08 3.21 -7.50
CA GLU A 54 -17.76 2.92 -8.07
C GLU A 54 -16.67 3.80 -7.45
N CYS A 55 -17.01 4.71 -6.53
CA CYS A 55 -16.11 5.72 -5.96
C CYS A 55 -15.37 6.55 -7.02
N SER A 56 -16.03 6.80 -8.15
CA SER A 56 -15.48 7.51 -9.30
C SER A 56 -15.49 9.03 -9.10
N TYR A 57 -16.44 9.55 -8.32
CA TYR A 57 -16.58 10.99 -8.08
C TYR A 57 -15.83 11.46 -6.83
N VAL A 58 -15.23 12.66 -6.95
CA VAL A 58 -14.62 13.37 -5.82
C VAL A 58 -15.70 13.81 -4.83
N LEU A 59 -15.57 13.42 -3.56
CA LEU A 59 -16.43 13.85 -2.47
C LEU A 59 -16.17 15.29 -2.08
N SER A 60 -14.89 15.62 -1.91
CA SER A 60 -14.46 16.90 -1.36
C SER A 60 -13.02 17.24 -1.72
N MET A 61 -12.66 18.48 -1.44
CA MET A 61 -11.30 18.99 -1.46
C MET A 61 -10.86 19.28 -0.02
N ALA A 62 -9.60 19.01 0.28
CA ALA A 62 -9.02 19.30 1.58
C ALA A 62 -7.63 19.92 1.45
N THR A 63 -7.26 20.77 2.40
CA THR A 63 -5.92 21.34 2.53
C THR A 63 -5.15 20.62 3.62
N VAL A 64 -3.92 20.22 3.33
CA VAL A 64 -3.03 19.55 4.27
C VAL A 64 -2.54 20.54 5.34
N LEU A 65 -2.79 20.22 6.61
CA LEU A 65 -2.44 21.04 7.77
C LEU A 65 -1.03 20.77 8.29
N ASP A 66 -0.57 19.53 8.18
CA ASP A 66 0.73 19.07 8.67
C ASP A 66 1.36 18.02 7.75
N TYR A 67 2.66 17.79 7.89
CA TYR A 67 3.35 16.75 7.13
C TYR A 67 2.86 15.35 7.55
N PHE A 68 2.84 14.44 6.59
CA PHE A 68 2.61 13.02 6.84
C PHE A 68 3.50 12.20 5.93
N ILE A 69 4.28 11.30 6.52
CA ILE A 69 5.20 10.41 5.82
C ILE A 69 4.54 9.03 5.76
N SER A 70 4.45 8.48 4.55
CA SER A 70 3.75 7.22 4.29
C SER A 70 4.47 6.06 5.00
N PRO A 71 3.80 5.26 5.85
CA PRO A 71 4.41 4.09 6.48
C PRO A 71 4.64 2.95 5.48
N ASP A 72 3.82 2.86 4.45
CA ASP A 72 3.90 1.90 3.36
C ASP A 72 3.28 2.47 2.07
N CYS A 73 3.30 1.67 1.00
CA CYS A 73 2.87 2.06 -0.35
C CYS A 73 1.39 2.45 -0.49
N ARG A 74 0.53 2.07 0.45
CA ARG A 74 -0.90 2.40 0.40
C ARG A 74 -1.16 3.88 0.67
N PHE A 75 -0.20 4.55 1.29
CA PHE A 75 -0.36 5.91 1.80
C PHE A 75 0.37 6.94 0.94
N LEU A 76 -0.20 8.15 0.85
CA LEU A 76 0.46 9.29 0.22
C LEU A 76 1.43 9.96 1.20
N ASN A 77 2.51 10.53 0.67
CA ASN A 77 3.32 11.49 1.43
C ASN A 77 2.71 12.88 1.27
N LEU A 78 2.31 13.49 2.39
CA LEU A 78 1.69 14.81 2.38
C LEU A 78 2.63 15.86 2.96
N ARG A 79 2.58 17.05 2.36
CA ARG A 79 3.27 18.26 2.79
C ARG A 79 2.24 19.32 3.12
N LYS A 80 2.51 20.06 4.19
CA LYS A 80 1.67 21.19 4.63
C LYS A 80 1.40 22.16 3.47
N GLY A 81 0.14 22.56 3.33
CA GLY A 81 -0.33 23.48 2.30
C GLY A 81 -0.69 22.83 0.96
N GLN A 82 -0.37 21.54 0.75
CA GLN A 82 -0.88 20.83 -0.42
C GLN A 82 -2.40 20.73 -0.39
N VAL A 83 -2.99 20.59 -1.58
CA VAL A 83 -4.42 20.34 -1.76
C VAL A 83 -4.59 18.90 -2.19
N VAL A 84 -5.59 18.22 -1.63
CA VAL A 84 -5.96 16.86 -2.00
C VAL A 84 -7.43 16.81 -2.40
N TYR A 85 -7.74 16.06 -3.46
CA TYR A 85 -9.09 15.63 -3.75
C TYR A 85 -9.37 14.32 -3.01
N VAL A 86 -10.50 14.25 -2.33
CA VAL A 86 -10.93 13.10 -1.52
C VAL A 86 -11.96 12.31 -2.31
N TYR A 87 -11.70 11.04 -2.58
CA TYR A 87 -12.60 10.14 -3.30
C TYR A 87 -13.42 9.26 -2.35
N SER A 88 -12.82 8.82 -1.24
CA SER A 88 -13.53 8.02 -0.25
C SER A 88 -13.08 8.31 1.17
N LYS A 89 -13.95 8.01 2.14
CA LYS A 89 -13.67 8.10 3.57
C LYS A 89 -13.87 6.72 4.18
N LEU A 90 -12.82 6.11 4.73
CA LEU A 90 -12.93 4.81 5.38
C LEU A 90 -13.72 4.95 6.70
N ILE A 91 -14.53 3.93 6.98
CA ILE A 91 -15.22 3.81 8.26
C ILE A 91 -14.29 3.03 9.19
N ALA A 92 -13.64 3.75 10.09
CA ALA A 92 -12.71 3.16 11.03
C ALA A 92 -13.39 2.12 11.92
N ALA A 93 -12.73 0.97 12.11
CA ALA A 93 -13.07 0.06 13.20
C ALA A 93 -12.78 0.72 14.55
N GLU A 94 -13.39 0.21 15.62
CA GLU A 94 -13.18 0.73 16.96
C GLU A 94 -11.68 0.68 17.34
N GLY A 95 -11.12 1.81 17.75
CA GLY A 95 -9.69 1.95 18.07
C GLY A 95 -8.74 2.07 16.87
N ALA A 96 -9.23 2.00 15.63
CA ALA A 96 -8.42 2.19 14.43
C ALA A 96 -8.31 3.68 14.03
N GLY A 97 -7.28 4.01 13.24
CA GLY A 97 -7.11 5.34 12.68
C GLY A 97 -8.20 5.70 11.66
N VAL A 98 -8.55 6.99 11.58
CA VAL A 98 -9.51 7.49 10.57
C VAL A 98 -8.73 7.89 9.32
N PHE A 99 -8.93 7.15 8.23
CA PHE A 99 -8.23 7.37 6.96
C PHE A 99 -9.19 7.73 5.84
N TRP A 100 -8.77 8.63 4.97
CA TRP A 100 -9.45 8.96 3.72
C TRP A 100 -8.56 8.58 2.53
N SER A 101 -9.16 8.33 1.37
CA SER A 101 -8.44 8.14 0.11
C SER A 101 -8.56 9.37 -0.77
N GLY A 102 -7.47 9.72 -1.45
CA GLY A 102 -7.42 10.91 -2.28
C GLY A 102 -6.21 10.93 -3.19
N SER A 103 -6.10 12.02 -3.96
CA SER A 103 -4.93 12.31 -4.80
C SER A 103 -4.48 13.76 -4.59
N ILE A 104 -3.17 14.00 -4.65
CA ILE A 104 -2.62 15.35 -4.57
C ILE A 104 -2.98 16.13 -5.83
N TYR A 105 -3.50 17.35 -5.62
CA TYR A 105 -3.72 18.35 -6.65
C TYR A 105 -2.64 19.42 -6.59
N SER A 106 -2.13 19.81 -7.76
CA SER A 106 -1.18 20.91 -7.92
C SER A 106 -1.26 21.45 -9.36
N GLU A 107 -1.10 22.75 -9.53
CA GLU A 107 -1.00 23.38 -10.87
C GLU A 107 0.34 23.06 -11.55
N ARG A 108 1.36 22.75 -10.74
CA ARG A 108 2.69 22.34 -11.21
C ARG A 108 2.89 20.87 -10.92
N TYR A 109 3.74 20.21 -11.71
CA TYR A 109 4.15 18.84 -11.42
C TYR A 109 4.71 18.72 -9.99
N VAL A 110 4.18 17.76 -9.26
CA VAL A 110 4.69 17.30 -7.96
C VAL A 110 4.67 15.78 -7.96
N ASP A 111 5.60 15.19 -7.23
CA ASP A 111 5.62 13.74 -7.04
C ASP A 111 4.32 13.29 -6.38
N GLN A 112 3.79 12.15 -6.83
CA GLN A 112 2.49 11.59 -6.43
C GLN A 112 1.24 12.38 -6.86
N MET A 113 1.35 13.37 -7.75
CA MET A 113 0.18 14.00 -8.37
C MET A 113 -0.64 12.98 -9.16
N GLY A 114 -1.95 12.92 -8.91
CA GLY A 114 -2.86 11.97 -9.55
C GLY A 114 -2.75 10.52 -9.06
N ILE A 115 -1.77 10.19 -8.21
CA ILE A 115 -1.71 8.88 -7.55
C ILE A 115 -2.75 8.86 -6.43
N ILE A 116 -3.55 7.80 -6.37
CA ILE A 116 -4.52 7.59 -5.30
C ILE A 116 -3.83 6.86 -4.15
N GLY A 117 -4.00 7.37 -2.94
CA GLY A 117 -3.57 6.68 -1.73
C GLY A 117 -4.28 7.21 -0.49
N TYR A 118 -4.01 6.56 0.64
CA TYR A 118 -4.62 6.89 1.92
C TYR A 118 -3.83 7.94 2.69
N PHE A 119 -4.51 8.67 3.56
CA PHE A 119 -3.90 9.56 4.54
C PHE A 119 -4.82 9.75 5.75
N PRO A 120 -4.28 10.09 6.93
CA PRO A 120 -5.08 10.36 8.12
C PRO A 120 -6.00 11.58 7.89
N ALA A 121 -7.28 11.46 8.23
CA ALA A 121 -8.20 12.59 8.17
C ALA A 121 -7.79 13.74 9.10
N THR A 122 -7.01 13.44 10.15
CA THR A 122 -6.55 14.40 11.16
C THR A 122 -5.50 15.38 10.64
N VAL A 123 -4.78 15.07 9.56
CA VAL A 123 -3.74 15.94 9.00
C VAL A 123 -4.25 16.84 7.88
N VAL A 124 -5.54 16.78 7.57
CA VAL A 124 -6.17 17.60 6.52
C VAL A 124 -7.36 18.37 7.08
N LYS A 125 -7.70 19.49 6.43
CA LYS A 125 -8.92 20.25 6.66
C LYS A 125 -9.77 20.20 5.40
N GLU A 126 -10.95 19.60 5.47
CA GLU A 126 -11.93 19.65 4.39
C GLU A 126 -12.33 21.13 4.13
N THR A 127 -12.10 21.61 2.91
CA THR A 127 -12.30 23.01 2.53
C THR A 127 -13.52 23.20 1.63
N GLN A 128 -13.85 22.20 0.80
CA GLN A 128 -15.01 22.24 -0.07
C GLN A 128 -15.59 20.85 -0.23
N ARG A 129 -16.90 20.70 -0.08
CA ARG A 129 -17.62 19.47 -0.41
C ARG A 129 -18.32 19.63 -1.74
N PHE A 130 -18.20 18.64 -2.63
CA PHE A 130 -18.80 18.65 -3.96
C PHE A 130 -20.13 17.92 -4.02
N THR A 131 -20.34 16.92 -3.16
CA THR A 131 -21.60 16.19 -3.05
C THR A 131 -21.93 15.84 -1.59
N GLU A 132 -23.21 15.93 -1.23
CA GLU A 132 -23.75 15.38 0.02
C GLU A 132 -24.38 13.99 -0.20
N ASN A 133 -24.66 13.63 -1.45
CA ASN A 133 -25.13 12.29 -1.80
C ASN A 133 -23.94 11.35 -1.69
N THR A 134 -24.02 10.43 -0.74
CA THR A 134 -22.98 9.45 -0.49
C THR A 134 -23.58 8.06 -0.36
N VAL A 135 -22.78 7.06 -0.68
CA VAL A 135 -23.12 5.64 -0.51
C VAL A 135 -22.08 4.98 0.39
N LYS A 136 -22.55 4.08 1.25
CA LYS A 136 -21.69 3.21 2.06
C LYS A 136 -21.55 1.86 1.35
N ILE A 137 -20.33 1.46 1.05
CA ILE A 137 -20.03 0.19 0.39
C ILE A 137 -18.90 -0.56 1.11
N GLN A 138 -18.76 -1.86 0.82
CA GLN A 138 -17.69 -2.70 1.35
C GLN A 138 -16.36 -2.38 0.64
N THR A 139 -15.26 -2.54 1.35
CA THR A 139 -13.91 -2.49 0.76
C THR A 139 -13.54 -3.85 0.16
N THR A 140 -12.78 -3.79 -0.92
CA THR A 140 -12.21 -4.94 -1.62
C THR A 140 -10.72 -5.04 -1.34
N ASP A 141 -10.10 -6.18 -1.64
CA ASP A 141 -8.66 -6.33 -1.46
C ASP A 141 -7.87 -5.40 -2.41
N MET A 142 -8.45 -5.07 -3.57
CA MET A 142 -7.90 -4.11 -4.52
C MET A 142 -7.82 -2.69 -3.96
N ASP A 143 -8.66 -2.34 -2.97
CA ASP A 143 -8.62 -1.01 -2.33
C ASP A 143 -7.33 -0.78 -1.55
N PHE A 144 -6.63 -1.84 -1.14
CA PHE A 144 -5.42 -1.76 -0.31
C PHE A 144 -4.19 -2.38 -1.00
N TYR A 145 -4.31 -2.67 -2.29
CA TYR A 145 -3.24 -3.27 -3.08
C TYR A 145 -2.20 -2.22 -3.50
N CYS A 146 -0.94 -2.65 -3.60
CA CYS A 146 0.16 -1.88 -4.16
C CYS A 146 0.77 -2.62 -5.33
N ASP A 147 1.07 -1.90 -6.41
CA ASP A 147 1.82 -2.41 -7.57
C ASP A 147 3.33 -2.55 -7.30
#